data_AF-A0A914D5A1-F1
#
_entry.id   AF-A0A914D5A1-F1
#
_cell.length_a   1.000
_cell.length_b   1.000
_cell.length_c   1.000
_cell.angle_alpha   90.00
_cell.angle_beta   90.00
_cell.angle_gamma   90.00
#
_symmetry.space_group_name_H-M   'P 1'
#
loop_
_entity.id
_entity.type
_entity.pdbx_description
1 polymer ?
#
loop_
_entity_poly.entity_id
_entity_poly.type
_entity_poly.pdbx_seq_one_letter_code
_entity_poly.pdbx_strand_id
1 'polypeptide(L)'
;MILLSINGCCDGAIYADFWRNADIQSCFAKIRTVAGVNSEIRKPIDRVANTARLDLLYDTFMEFIEGICSKNETIACEDLFEMYNPAFEIANETIHSLTAGEKKELDKWVQDGNYDAEKKFFLELYNDLSISEQQKLRQAFTDIFNLFSGSSLKGYMNNFLQGLNYDDQNKLKKLGEEDDQSGIKKIVSSKAKNNDLSDHEVKDLEKFLFWAFSGSGKAR
;
A
#
# COMPACT_ATOMS: atom_id res chain seq x y z
N MET A 1 7.54 -19.16 9.57
CA MET A 1 6.56 -18.11 9.91
C MET A 1 6.52 -18.02 11.43
N ILE A 2 7.33 -17.13 12.01
CA ILE A 2 7.45 -16.99 13.47
C ILE A 2 6.51 -15.86 13.87
N LEU A 3 5.37 -16.22 14.46
CA LEU A 3 4.46 -15.28 15.13
C LEU A 3 5.12 -14.87 16.45
N LEU A 4 5.80 -13.73 16.46
CA LEU A 4 6.26 -13.12 17.69
C LEU A 4 5.14 -12.26 18.26
N SER A 5 4.49 -12.79 19.30
CA SER A 5 3.57 -12.07 20.19
C SER A 5 4.30 -10.90 20.86
N ILE A 6 3.86 -9.67 20.61
CA ILE A 6 4.35 -8.46 21.29
C ILE A 6 3.30 -8.04 22.33
N ASN A 7 3.55 -8.32 23.60
CA ASN A 7 2.81 -7.74 24.72
C ASN A 7 3.56 -6.48 25.20
N GLY A 8 3.18 -5.32 24.65
CA GLY A 8 3.57 -4.00 25.14
C GLY A 8 2.36 -3.28 25.72
N CYS A 9 2.17 -3.36 27.04
CA CYS A 9 1.09 -2.68 27.76
C CYS A 9 1.41 -1.19 27.89
N CYS A 10 0.64 -0.34 27.18
CA CYS A 10 -0.02 0.88 27.69
C CYS A 10 -0.41 1.89 26.60
N ASP A 11 0.08 1.77 25.35
CA ASP A 11 -0.38 2.61 24.22
C ASP A 11 -1.46 1.95 23.34
N GLY A 12 -1.79 0.68 23.59
CA GLY A 12 -2.62 -0.12 22.69
C GLY A 12 -4.05 0.38 22.44
N ALA A 13 -4.60 1.26 23.28
CA ALA A 13 -5.96 1.77 23.13
C ALA A 13 -6.10 2.78 21.99
N ILE A 14 -5.12 3.69 21.81
CA ILE A 14 -5.14 4.70 20.73
C ILE A 14 -4.91 4.02 19.38
N TYR A 15 -4.00 3.03 19.34
CA TYR A 15 -3.75 2.27 18.12
C TYR A 15 -4.99 1.49 17.69
N ALA A 16 -5.67 0.77 18.60
CA ALA A 16 -6.79 -0.12 18.27
C ALA A 16 -7.98 0.59 17.57
N ASP A 17 -8.14 1.89 17.76
CA ASP A 17 -9.22 2.66 17.14
C ASP A 17 -8.87 3.09 15.71
N PHE A 18 -7.60 3.41 15.44
CA PHE A 18 -7.11 3.66 14.07
C PHE A 18 -7.21 2.42 13.20
N TRP A 19 -6.88 1.24 13.75
CA TRP A 19 -7.02 -0.03 13.05
C TRP A 19 -8.46 -0.35 12.65
N ARG A 20 -9.45 0.26 13.29
CA ARG A 20 -10.87 0.06 13.00
C ARG A 20 -11.47 1.18 12.16
N ASN A 21 -10.68 2.19 11.80
CA ASN A 21 -11.12 3.26 10.91
C ASN A 21 -11.50 2.69 9.54
N ALA A 22 -12.77 2.82 9.17
CA ALA A 22 -13.32 2.25 7.95
C ALA A 22 -12.70 2.82 6.67
N ASP A 23 -12.23 4.08 6.71
CA ASP A 23 -11.60 4.72 5.56
C ASP A 23 -10.17 4.22 5.36
N ILE A 24 -9.40 4.06 6.44
CA ILE A 24 -8.07 3.42 6.39
C ILE A 24 -8.20 1.98 5.86
N GLN A 25 -9.12 1.20 6.44
CA GLN A 25 -9.38 -0.17 6.02
C GLN A 25 -9.75 -0.26 4.54
N SER A 26 -10.65 0.60 4.08
CA SER A 26 -11.06 0.67 2.68
C SER A 26 -9.88 1.01 1.77
N CYS A 27 -9.05 2.00 2.13
CA CYS A 27 -7.91 2.42 1.33
C CYS A 27 -6.89 1.31 1.14
N PHE A 28 -6.43 0.70 2.23
CA PHE A 28 -5.47 -0.40 2.17
C PHE A 28 -6.04 -1.61 1.41
N ALA A 29 -7.35 -1.86 1.51
CA ALA A 29 -7.98 -2.93 0.75
C ALA A 29 -8.03 -2.65 -0.75
N LYS A 30 -8.26 -1.39 -1.15
CA LYS A 30 -8.17 -0.97 -2.56
C LYS A 30 -6.76 -1.18 -3.09
N ILE A 31 -5.74 -0.68 -2.38
CA ILE A 31 -4.33 -0.83 -2.78
C ILE A 31 -3.97 -2.31 -2.90
N ARG A 32 -4.33 -3.14 -1.91
CA ARG A 32 -4.09 -4.59 -1.97
C ARG A 32 -4.78 -5.24 -3.17
N THR A 33 -6.04 -4.88 -3.43
CA THR A 33 -6.81 -5.45 -4.54
C THR A 33 -6.18 -5.06 -5.88
N VAL A 34 -5.81 -3.79 -6.04
CA VAL A 34 -5.11 -3.28 -7.23
C VAL A 34 -3.77 -3.98 -7.41
N ALA A 35 -2.95 -4.10 -6.35
CA ALA A 35 -1.68 -4.84 -6.40
C ALA A 35 -1.87 -6.32 -6.79
N GLY A 36 -3.02 -6.92 -6.46
CA GLY A 36 -3.36 -8.27 -6.89
C GLY A 36 -3.44 -8.44 -8.41
N VAL A 37 -3.86 -7.40 -9.13
CA VAL A 37 -4.12 -7.44 -10.58
C VAL A 37 -3.17 -6.58 -11.42
N ASN A 38 -2.45 -5.63 -10.79
CA ASN A 38 -1.53 -4.70 -11.44
C ASN A 38 -0.09 -4.88 -10.92
N SER A 39 0.80 -5.41 -11.77
CA SER A 39 2.19 -5.68 -11.38
C SER A 39 3.01 -4.43 -11.12
N GLU A 40 2.66 -3.29 -11.72
CA GLU A 40 3.39 -2.05 -11.54
C GLU A 40 3.18 -1.47 -10.13
N ILE A 41 2.02 -1.73 -9.52
CA ILE A 41 1.76 -1.40 -8.11
C ILE A 41 2.31 -2.49 -7.18
N ARG A 42 2.19 -3.76 -7.57
CA ARG A 42 2.66 -4.87 -6.74
C ARG A 42 4.17 -4.83 -6.50
N LYS A 43 4.97 -4.57 -7.55
CA LYS A 43 6.44 -4.65 -7.49
C LYS A 43 7.03 -3.70 -6.43
N PRO A 44 6.68 -2.41 -6.35
CA PRO A 44 7.16 -1.52 -5.28
C PRO A 44 6.79 -2.00 -3.87
N ILE A 45 5.54 -2.43 -3.65
CA ILE A 45 5.09 -2.94 -2.34
C ILE A 45 5.87 -4.20 -1.96
N ASP A 46 5.98 -5.17 -2.87
CA ASP A 46 6.73 -6.40 -2.66
C ASP A 46 8.20 -6.11 -2.38
N ARG A 47 8.80 -5.13 -3.07
CA ARG A 47 10.18 -4.72 -2.81
C ARG A 47 10.32 -4.24 -1.38
N VAL A 48 9.55 -3.24 -0.96
CA VAL A 48 9.58 -2.70 0.42
C VAL A 48 9.39 -3.80 1.45
N ALA A 49 8.41 -4.68 1.24
CA ALA A 49 8.11 -5.80 2.12
C ALA A 49 9.28 -6.79 2.23
N ASN A 50 9.92 -7.11 1.11
CA ASN A 50 10.98 -8.12 1.07
C ASN A 50 12.32 -7.59 1.56
N THR A 51 12.64 -6.32 1.30
CA THR A 51 13.93 -5.71 1.66
C THR A 51 13.93 -4.99 3.01
N ALA A 52 12.77 -4.93 3.71
CA ALA A 52 12.61 -4.21 4.97
C ALA A 52 12.98 -2.71 4.88
N ARG A 53 12.74 -2.07 3.72
CA ARG A 53 13.09 -0.66 3.46
C ARG A 53 12.05 0.28 4.04
N LEU A 54 12.11 0.53 5.36
CA LEU A 54 11.17 1.47 5.99
C LEU A 54 11.32 2.91 5.46
N ASP A 55 12.52 3.27 4.99
CA ASP A 55 12.81 4.55 4.33
C ASP A 55 11.98 4.77 3.06
N LEU A 56 11.66 3.69 2.32
CA LEU A 56 10.85 3.76 1.11
C LEU A 56 9.35 3.55 1.37
N LEU A 57 8.99 3.10 2.58
CA LEU A 57 7.65 2.61 2.87
C LEU A 57 6.62 3.74 2.78
N TYR A 58 6.91 4.89 3.40
CA TYR A 58 6.01 6.05 3.39
C TYR A 58 5.72 6.49 1.96
N ASP A 59 6.76 6.81 1.18
CA ASP A 59 6.61 7.29 -0.20
C ASP A 59 5.86 6.28 -1.08
N THR A 60 6.21 4.99 -0.96
CA THR A 60 5.56 3.93 -1.74
C THR A 60 4.07 3.85 -1.47
N PHE A 61 3.65 3.86 -0.21
CA PHE A 61 2.24 3.77 0.12
C PHE A 61 1.51 5.08 -0.19
N MET A 62 2.09 6.24 0.11
CA MET A 62 1.45 7.52 -0.11
C MET A 62 1.16 7.80 -1.58
N GLU A 63 2.07 7.44 -2.49
CA GLU A 63 1.83 7.49 -3.93
C GLU A 63 0.53 6.74 -4.31
N PHE A 64 0.36 5.52 -3.79
CA PHE A 64 -0.82 4.71 -4.08
C PHE A 64 -2.08 5.19 -3.36
N ILE A 65 -1.95 5.73 -2.14
CA ILE A 65 -3.06 6.29 -1.37
C ILE A 65 -3.66 7.47 -2.14
N GLU A 66 -2.85 8.44 -2.56
CA GLU A 66 -3.31 9.61 -3.33
C GLU A 66 -3.92 9.19 -4.67
N GLY A 67 -3.28 8.22 -5.32
CA GLY A 67 -3.68 7.67 -6.61
C GLY A 67 -5.02 6.95 -6.56
N ILE A 68 -5.23 6.07 -5.58
CA ILE A 68 -6.31 5.06 -5.59
C ILE A 68 -7.46 5.46 -4.66
N CYS A 69 -7.16 6.04 -3.50
CA CYS A 69 -8.13 6.23 -2.43
C CYS A 69 -8.93 7.54 -2.60
N SER A 70 -10.10 7.60 -1.98
CA SER A 70 -10.89 8.84 -1.91
C SER A 70 -10.19 9.88 -1.02
N LYS A 71 -10.65 11.13 -1.06
CA LYS A 71 -10.05 12.22 -0.28
C LYS A 71 -10.10 11.94 1.23
N ASN A 72 -11.22 11.44 1.76
CA ASN A 72 -11.36 11.16 3.18
C ASN A 72 -10.45 9.99 3.61
N GLU A 73 -10.34 8.98 2.76
CA GLU A 73 -9.41 7.87 2.94
C GLU A 73 -7.96 8.31 2.92
N THR A 74 -7.61 9.24 2.02
CA THR A 74 -6.26 9.83 1.95
C THR A 74 -5.92 10.54 3.26
N ILE A 75 -6.79 11.45 3.73
CA ILE A 75 -6.58 12.19 4.98
C ILE A 75 -6.43 11.23 6.17
N ALA A 76 -7.31 10.22 6.28
CA ALA A 76 -7.24 9.26 7.37
C ALA A 76 -5.95 8.42 7.34
N CYS A 77 -5.44 8.12 6.15
CA CYS A 77 -4.14 7.46 6.00
C CYS A 77 -2.98 8.40 6.31
N GLU A 78 -3.01 9.67 5.90
CA GLU A 78 -1.99 10.67 6.28
C GLU A 78 -1.85 10.74 7.80
N ASP A 79 -2.98 10.89 8.52
CA ASP A 79 -3.02 10.89 9.99
C ASP A 79 -2.42 9.59 10.58
N LEU A 80 -2.66 8.44 9.94
CA LEU A 80 -2.06 7.17 10.35
C LEU A 80 -0.54 7.17 10.20
N PHE A 81 -0.03 7.62 9.05
CA PHE A 81 1.40 7.64 8.77
C PHE A 81 2.13 8.65 9.65
N GLU A 82 1.50 9.78 10.02
CA GLU A 82 2.07 10.74 10.98
C GLU A 82 2.40 10.12 12.34
N MET A 83 1.61 9.15 12.81
CA MET A 83 1.91 8.42 14.05
C MET A 83 3.20 7.60 13.97
N TYR A 84 3.60 7.19 12.77
CA TYR A 84 4.82 6.43 12.51
C TYR A 84 5.99 7.30 12.05
N ASN A 85 5.85 8.63 11.99
CA ASN A 85 6.92 9.56 11.65
C ASN A 85 8.24 9.29 12.39
N PRO A 86 8.24 9.02 13.72
CA PRO A 86 9.50 8.70 14.41
C PRO A 86 10.22 7.48 13.84
N ALA A 87 9.49 6.47 13.35
CA ALA A 87 10.10 5.30 12.73
C ALA A 87 10.68 5.63 11.34
N PHE A 88 9.98 6.46 10.55
CA PHE A 88 10.47 6.91 9.24
C PHE A 88 11.70 7.80 9.37
N GLU A 89 11.74 8.69 10.36
CA GLU A 89 12.90 9.52 10.66
C GLU A 89 14.13 8.65 10.98
N ILE A 90 14.01 7.67 11.87
CA ILE A 90 15.09 6.72 12.20
C ILE A 90 15.58 5.98 10.95
N ALA A 91 14.65 5.46 10.13
CA ALA A 91 15.00 4.74 8.91
C ALA A 91 15.74 5.64 7.90
N ASN A 92 15.28 6.87 7.74
CA ASN A 92 15.92 7.86 6.88
C ASN A 92 17.30 8.26 7.41
N GLU A 93 17.46 8.53 8.70
CA GLU A 93 18.75 8.84 9.31
C GLU A 93 19.76 7.69 9.10
N THR A 94 19.31 6.44 9.21
CA THR A 94 20.11 5.24 8.95
C THR A 94 20.62 5.20 7.50
N ILE A 95 19.79 5.59 6.52
CA ILE A 95 20.21 5.71 5.11
C ILE A 95 21.21 6.86 4.92
N HIS A 96 20.99 7.99 5.59
CA HIS A 96 21.85 9.16 5.45
C HIS A 96 23.25 8.93 6.03
N SER A 97 23.36 8.11 7.08
CA SER A 97 24.62 7.78 7.75
C SER A 97 25.50 6.77 7.00
N LEU A 98 24.97 6.14 5.93
CA LEU A 98 25.74 5.17 5.14
C LEU A 98 27.01 5.79 4.55
N THR A 99 28.10 5.04 4.64
CA THR A 99 29.37 5.38 3.99
C THR A 99 29.24 5.30 2.47
N ALA A 100 30.17 5.93 1.75
CA ALA A 100 30.21 5.86 0.29
C ALA A 100 30.37 4.41 -0.24
N GLY A 101 31.04 3.53 0.53
CA GLY A 101 31.20 2.12 0.20
C GLY A 101 29.87 1.37 0.29
N GLU A 102 29.18 1.52 1.41
CA GLU A 102 27.86 0.89 1.64
C GLU A 102 26.82 1.37 0.64
N LYS A 103 26.78 2.68 0.33
CA LYS A 103 25.89 3.23 -0.71
C LYS A 103 26.13 2.57 -2.06
N LYS A 104 27.41 2.41 -2.45
CA LYS A 104 27.77 1.76 -3.71
C LYS A 104 27.37 0.28 -3.75
N GLU A 105 27.51 -0.44 -2.65
CA GLU A 105 27.06 -1.84 -2.56
C GLU A 105 25.54 -1.95 -2.64
N LEU A 106 24.83 -1.08 -1.91
CA LEU A 106 23.38 -0.99 -1.96
C LEU A 106 22.90 -0.70 -3.39
N ASP A 107 23.45 0.32 -4.05
CA ASP A 107 23.11 0.68 -5.44
C ASP A 107 23.31 -0.50 -6.39
N LYS A 108 24.38 -1.27 -6.20
CA LYS A 108 24.63 -2.47 -6.99
C LYS A 108 23.55 -3.53 -6.75
N TRP A 109 23.19 -3.82 -5.50
CA TRP A 109 22.13 -4.80 -5.22
C TRP A 109 20.78 -4.35 -5.76
N VAL A 110 20.47 -3.05 -5.68
CA VAL A 110 19.29 -2.44 -6.29
C VAL A 110 19.26 -2.67 -7.79
N GLN A 111 20.38 -2.45 -8.48
CA GLN A 111 20.51 -2.64 -9.93
C GLN A 111 20.42 -4.12 -10.33
N ASP A 112 21.03 -5.00 -9.55
CA ASP A 112 21.06 -6.45 -9.79
C ASP A 112 19.73 -7.13 -9.38
N GLY A 113 18.83 -6.42 -8.69
CA GLY A 113 17.59 -6.99 -8.14
C GLY A 113 17.82 -7.99 -7.01
N ASN A 114 18.90 -7.82 -6.24
CA ASN A 114 19.30 -8.74 -5.18
C ASN A 114 18.63 -8.40 -3.85
N TYR A 115 17.33 -8.72 -3.75
CA TYR A 115 16.51 -8.39 -2.59
C TYR A 115 16.97 -9.08 -1.30
N ASP A 116 17.58 -10.27 -1.38
CA ASP A 116 18.11 -10.98 -0.20
C ASP A 116 19.31 -10.25 0.41
N ALA A 117 20.22 -9.74 -0.42
CA ALA A 117 21.34 -8.93 0.03
C ALA A 117 20.87 -7.59 0.61
N GLU A 118 19.97 -6.89 -0.08
CA GLU A 118 19.36 -5.66 0.44
C GLU A 118 18.71 -5.92 1.81
N LYS A 119 17.86 -6.94 1.92
CA LYS A 119 17.19 -7.29 3.17
C LYS A 119 18.18 -7.52 4.31
N LYS A 120 19.21 -8.35 4.06
CA LYS A 120 20.21 -8.66 5.08
C LYS A 120 20.91 -7.39 5.56
N PHE A 121 21.30 -6.53 4.63
CA PHE A 121 21.94 -5.26 4.92
C PHE A 121 21.07 -4.35 5.80
N PHE A 122 19.79 -4.16 5.46
CA PHE A 122 18.88 -3.34 6.28
C PHE A 122 18.63 -3.92 7.66
N LEU A 123 18.46 -5.24 7.76
CA LEU A 123 18.30 -5.89 9.04
C LEU A 123 19.55 -5.76 9.91
N GLU A 124 20.76 -5.83 9.34
CA GLU A 124 22.01 -5.59 10.05
C GLU A 124 22.10 -4.15 10.56
N LEU A 125 21.83 -3.15 9.70
CA LEU A 125 21.78 -1.74 10.12
C LEU A 125 20.82 -1.49 11.27
N TYR A 126 19.61 -2.07 11.19
CA TYR A 126 18.63 -1.88 12.25
C TYR A 126 18.98 -2.61 13.54
N ASN A 127 19.70 -3.74 13.48
CA ASN A 127 20.16 -4.45 14.68
C ASN A 127 21.20 -3.66 15.49
N ASP A 128 21.91 -2.73 14.85
CA ASP A 128 22.90 -1.87 15.50
C ASP A 128 22.27 -0.65 16.20
N LEU A 129 20.98 -0.38 15.98
CA LEU A 129 20.24 0.69 16.64
C LEU A 129 19.91 0.36 18.10
N SER A 130 19.46 1.36 18.87
CA SER A 130 18.99 1.11 20.23
C SER A 130 17.73 0.23 20.25
N ILE A 131 17.51 -0.51 21.34
CA ILE A 131 16.33 -1.39 21.49
C ILE A 131 15.01 -0.61 21.27
N SER A 132 14.94 0.64 21.73
CA SER A 132 13.76 1.48 21.56
C SER A 132 13.51 1.82 20.09
N GLU A 133 14.55 2.14 19.32
CA GLU A 133 14.45 2.43 17.89
C GLU A 133 14.07 1.18 17.09
N GLN A 134 14.70 0.04 17.40
CA GLN A 134 14.34 -1.25 16.82
C GLN A 134 12.86 -1.58 17.01
N GLN A 135 12.32 -1.31 18.22
CA GLN A 135 10.91 -1.52 18.51
C GLN A 135 10.00 -0.62 17.67
N LYS A 136 10.34 0.67 17.53
CA LYS A 136 9.57 1.62 16.70
C LYS A 136 9.54 1.18 15.24
N LEU A 137 10.70 0.86 14.66
CA LEU A 137 10.80 0.37 13.27
C LEU A 137 9.97 -0.90 13.07
N ARG A 138 10.16 -1.88 13.95
CA ARG A 138 9.44 -3.15 13.87
C ARG A 138 7.93 -2.97 14.02
N GLN A 139 7.50 -2.10 14.92
CA GLN A 139 6.09 -1.79 15.12
C GLN A 139 5.51 -1.15 13.86
N ALA A 140 6.10 -0.08 13.34
CA ALA A 140 5.61 0.58 12.13
C ALA A 140 5.49 -0.38 10.94
N PHE A 141 6.53 -1.18 10.70
CA PHE A 141 6.53 -2.15 9.61
C PHE A 141 5.46 -3.22 9.80
N THR A 142 5.40 -3.83 10.99
CA THR A 142 4.43 -4.89 11.28
C THR A 142 3.00 -4.36 11.17
N ASP A 143 2.77 -3.17 11.71
CA ASP A 143 1.46 -2.55 11.74
C ASP A 143 0.97 -2.26 10.32
N ILE A 144 1.76 -1.54 9.52
CA ILE A 144 1.35 -1.17 8.16
C ILE A 144 1.12 -2.41 7.28
N PHE A 145 1.97 -3.44 7.38
CA PHE A 145 1.78 -4.66 6.58
C PHE A 145 0.65 -5.57 7.09
N ASN A 146 0.38 -5.59 8.40
CA ASN A 146 -0.81 -6.26 8.93
C ASN A 146 -2.08 -5.55 8.48
N LEU A 147 -2.07 -4.21 8.40
CA LEU A 147 -3.18 -3.43 7.89
C LEU A 147 -3.41 -3.71 6.41
N PHE A 148 -2.34 -3.65 5.63
CA PHE A 148 -2.37 -3.99 4.20
C PHE A 148 -2.95 -5.38 3.96
N SER A 149 -2.45 -6.40 4.66
CA SER A 149 -2.89 -7.78 4.49
C SER A 149 -4.27 -8.09 5.07
N GLY A 150 -4.66 -7.45 6.18
CA GLY A 150 -5.90 -7.70 6.91
C GLY A 150 -7.10 -6.84 6.48
N SER A 151 -6.87 -5.84 5.62
CA SER A 151 -7.90 -4.88 5.22
C SER A 151 -9.05 -5.47 4.39
N SER A 152 -10.20 -4.79 4.39
CA SER A 152 -11.40 -5.19 3.62
C SER A 152 -11.99 -4.04 2.80
N LEU A 153 -12.46 -4.36 1.59
CA LEU A 153 -13.12 -3.39 0.72
C LEU A 153 -14.47 -2.99 1.31
N LYS A 154 -14.91 -1.76 1.02
CA LYS A 154 -16.30 -1.34 1.28
C LYS A 154 -17.27 -2.31 0.59
N GLY A 155 -18.39 -2.60 1.24
CA GLY A 155 -19.35 -3.63 0.80
C GLY A 155 -19.81 -3.46 -0.64
N TYR A 156 -20.12 -2.22 -1.06
CA TYR A 156 -20.56 -1.94 -2.43
C TYR A 156 -19.48 -2.25 -3.47
N MET A 157 -18.19 -2.05 -3.15
CA MET A 157 -17.09 -2.38 -4.06
C MET A 157 -16.92 -3.88 -4.20
N ASN A 158 -16.94 -4.59 -3.08
CA ASN A 158 -16.89 -6.04 -3.08
C ASN A 158 -18.06 -6.64 -3.89
N ASN A 159 -19.28 -6.13 -3.67
CA ASN A 159 -20.46 -6.56 -4.42
C ASN A 159 -20.34 -6.24 -5.92
N PHE A 160 -19.83 -5.06 -6.26
CA PHE A 160 -19.58 -4.69 -7.65
C PHE A 160 -18.60 -5.65 -8.32
N LEU A 161 -17.46 -5.93 -7.68
CA LEU A 161 -16.44 -6.85 -8.20
C LEU A 161 -16.98 -8.28 -8.37
N GLN A 162 -17.77 -8.77 -7.43
CA GLN A 162 -18.43 -10.07 -7.52
C GLN A 162 -19.47 -10.13 -8.67
N GLY A 163 -20.04 -8.99 -9.05
CA GLY A 163 -20.97 -8.87 -10.18
C GLY A 163 -20.31 -8.77 -11.56
N LEU A 164 -18.97 -8.75 -11.63
CA LEU A 164 -18.21 -8.76 -12.88
C LEU A 164 -18.05 -10.18 -13.40
N ASN A 165 -18.57 -10.46 -14.60
CA ASN A 165 -18.31 -11.72 -15.27
C ASN A 165 -16.93 -11.71 -15.97
N TYR A 166 -16.54 -12.85 -16.55
CA TYR A 166 -15.26 -12.98 -17.25
C TYR A 166 -15.08 -11.98 -18.41
N ASP A 167 -16.15 -11.71 -19.17
CA ASP A 167 -16.12 -10.78 -20.29
C ASP A 167 -15.95 -9.33 -19.81
N ASP A 168 -16.61 -8.95 -18.71
CA ASP A 168 -16.46 -7.64 -18.08
C ASP A 168 -15.02 -7.43 -17.62
N GLN A 169 -14.42 -8.44 -16.97
CA GLN A 169 -13.03 -8.38 -16.50
C GLN A 169 -12.04 -8.24 -17.65
N ASN A 170 -12.20 -9.03 -18.72
CA ASN A 170 -11.37 -8.92 -19.93
C ASN A 170 -11.52 -7.55 -20.60
N LYS A 171 -12.74 -7.03 -20.64
CA LYS A 171 -13.00 -5.71 -21.23
C LYS A 171 -12.38 -4.60 -20.38
N LEU A 172 -12.52 -4.65 -19.06
CA LEU A 172 -11.88 -3.69 -18.14
C LEU A 172 -10.36 -3.73 -18.29
N LYS A 173 -9.76 -4.92 -18.35
CA LYS A 173 -8.33 -5.09 -18.61
C LYS A 173 -7.89 -4.45 -19.92
N LYS A 174 -8.59 -4.75 -21.02
CA LYS A 174 -8.29 -4.16 -22.33
C LYS A 174 -8.40 -2.63 -22.32
N LEU A 175 -9.46 -2.11 -21.72
CA LEU A 175 -9.67 -0.66 -21.61
C LEU A 175 -8.58 0.01 -20.76
N GLY A 176 -8.13 -0.65 -19.69
CA GLY A 176 -7.02 -0.17 -18.89
C GLY A 176 -5.68 -0.20 -19.63
N GLU A 177 -5.41 -1.23 -20.42
CA GLU A 177 -4.24 -1.30 -21.32
C GLU A 177 -4.25 -0.18 -22.38
N GLU A 178 -5.44 0.23 -22.82
CA GLU A 178 -5.67 1.32 -23.78
C GLU A 178 -5.79 2.71 -23.12
N ASP A 179 -5.69 2.80 -21.79
CA ASP A 179 -5.94 4.02 -21.00
C ASP A 179 -7.32 4.67 -21.27
N ASP A 180 -8.31 3.88 -21.71
CA ASP A 180 -9.67 4.35 -22.02
C ASP A 180 -10.51 4.48 -20.74
N GLN A 181 -10.26 5.58 -20.02
CA GLN A 181 -11.04 5.94 -18.84
C GLN A 181 -12.54 6.06 -19.16
N SER A 182 -12.91 6.53 -20.36
CA SER A 182 -14.32 6.70 -20.74
C SER A 182 -15.05 5.36 -20.88
N GLY A 183 -14.36 4.34 -21.40
CA GLY A 183 -14.86 2.98 -21.50
C GLY A 183 -15.06 2.34 -20.14
N ILE A 184 -14.10 2.51 -19.22
CA ILE A 184 -14.23 2.03 -17.84
C ILE A 184 -15.44 2.67 -17.17
N LYS A 185 -15.60 4.01 -17.25
CA LYS A 185 -16.77 4.73 -16.72
C LYS A 185 -18.10 4.19 -17.24
N LYS A 186 -18.18 3.87 -18.54
CA LYS A 186 -19.40 3.27 -19.14
C LYS A 186 -19.73 1.92 -18.53
N ILE A 187 -18.74 1.05 -18.31
CA ILE A 187 -18.96 -0.26 -17.67
C ILE A 187 -19.44 -0.05 -16.24
N VAL A 188 -18.74 0.77 -15.45
CA VAL A 188 -19.10 1.05 -14.06
C VAL A 188 -20.51 1.61 -13.97
N SER A 189 -20.81 2.66 -14.71
CA SER A 189 -22.15 3.28 -14.76
C SER A 189 -23.25 2.30 -15.16
N SER A 190 -23.01 1.41 -16.12
CA SER A 190 -24.01 0.44 -16.57
C SER A 190 -24.33 -0.62 -15.50
N LYS A 191 -23.32 -1.06 -14.74
CA LYS A 191 -23.45 -2.06 -13.68
C LYS A 191 -23.90 -1.45 -12.35
N ALA A 192 -23.52 -0.20 -12.08
CA ALA A 192 -23.92 0.54 -10.91
C ALA A 192 -25.43 0.80 -10.86
N LYS A 193 -26.06 1.09 -12.01
CA LYS A 193 -27.51 1.24 -12.14
C LYS A 193 -28.28 -0.01 -11.70
N ASN A 194 -27.68 -1.19 -11.82
CA ASN A 194 -28.32 -2.45 -11.41
C ASN A 194 -28.16 -2.73 -9.90
N ASN A 195 -27.35 -1.94 -9.19
CA ASN A 195 -27.02 -2.12 -7.78
C ASN A 195 -27.41 -0.89 -6.92
N ASP A 196 -28.19 0.04 -7.47
CA ASP A 196 -28.65 1.27 -6.79
C ASP A 196 -27.52 2.07 -6.11
N LEU A 197 -26.33 2.11 -6.73
CA LEU A 197 -25.19 2.85 -6.19
C LEU A 197 -25.38 4.36 -6.33
N SER A 198 -24.97 5.10 -5.31
CA SER A 198 -24.92 6.56 -5.32
C SER A 198 -23.85 7.09 -6.27
N ASP A 199 -24.00 8.33 -6.74
CA ASP A 199 -23.01 8.99 -7.61
C ASP A 199 -21.60 9.01 -7.01
N HIS A 200 -21.50 9.11 -5.69
CA HIS A 200 -20.22 9.06 -4.98
C HIS A 200 -19.58 7.67 -5.09
N GLU A 201 -20.33 6.60 -4.84
CA GLU A 201 -19.86 5.22 -4.95
C GLU A 201 -19.46 4.86 -6.39
N VAL A 202 -20.20 5.36 -7.38
CA VAL A 202 -19.85 5.21 -8.79
C VAL A 202 -18.51 5.87 -9.08
N LYS A 203 -18.30 7.12 -8.67
CA LYS A 203 -17.02 7.82 -8.89
C LYS A 203 -15.85 7.14 -8.17
N ASP A 204 -16.08 6.61 -6.97
CA ASP A 204 -15.07 5.89 -6.21
C ASP A 204 -14.68 4.58 -6.93
N LEU A 205 -15.65 3.82 -7.44
CA LEU A 205 -15.42 2.64 -8.28
C LEU A 205 -14.69 2.98 -9.59
N GLU A 206 -15.06 4.07 -10.26
CA GLU A 206 -14.38 4.51 -11.49
C GLU A 206 -12.90 4.79 -11.25
N LYS A 207 -12.56 5.50 -10.16
CA LYS A 207 -11.18 5.79 -9.77
C LYS A 207 -10.42 4.51 -9.42
N PHE A 208 -11.00 3.67 -8.58
CA PHE A 208 -10.42 2.40 -8.14
C PHE A 208 -10.15 1.43 -9.31
N LEU A 209 -11.13 1.23 -10.19
CA LEU A 209 -11.00 0.28 -11.31
C LEU A 209 -10.07 0.80 -12.41
N PHE A 210 -9.99 2.12 -12.59
CA PHE A 210 -8.99 2.70 -13.48
C PHE A 210 -7.60 2.25 -13.06
N TRP A 211 -7.21 2.44 -11.80
CA TRP A 211 -5.90 2.01 -11.29
C TRP A 211 -5.71 0.48 -11.27
N ALA A 212 -6.79 -0.27 -11.00
CA ALA A 212 -6.76 -1.73 -11.04
C ALA A 212 -6.32 -2.28 -12.40
N PHE A 213 -6.77 -1.64 -13.48
CA PHE A 213 -6.60 -2.18 -14.83
C PHE A 213 -5.67 -1.35 -15.72
N SER A 214 -5.36 -0.11 -15.36
CA SER A 214 -4.48 0.74 -16.17
C SER A 214 -3.01 0.41 -15.92
N GLY A 215 -2.26 0.24 -17.02
CA GLY A 215 -0.79 0.18 -16.98
C GLY A 215 -0.15 1.56 -16.72
N SER A 216 -0.98 2.60 -16.63
CA SER A 216 -0.60 4.01 -16.46
C SER A 216 -0.50 4.44 -15.00
N GLY A 217 -0.40 3.50 -14.05
CA GLY A 217 0.29 3.74 -12.77
C GLY A 217 1.78 4.13 -12.92
N LYS A 218 2.17 4.69 -14.07
CA LYS A 218 3.39 5.46 -14.20
C LYS A 218 3.22 6.67 -13.30
N ALA A 219 3.78 6.58 -12.09
CA ALA A 219 4.25 7.73 -11.33
C ALA A 219 4.72 8.80 -12.33
N ARG A 220 4.01 9.94 -12.36
CA ARG A 220 4.48 11.12 -13.09
C ARG A 220 5.51 11.84 -12.25
#